data_AF-A0A958VL80-F1
#
_entry.id   AF-A0A958VL80-F1
#
_cell.length_a   1.000
_cell.length_b   1.000
_cell.length_c   1.000
_cell.angle_alpha   90.00
_cell.angle_beta   90.00
_cell.angle_gamma   90.00
#
_symmetry.space_group_name_H-M   'P 1'
#
loop_
_entity.id
_entity.type
_entity.pdbx_description
1 polymer ?
#
loop_
_entity_poly.entity_id
_entity_poly.type
_entity_poly.pdbx_seq_one_letter_code
_entity_poly.pdbx_strand_id
1 'polypeptide(L)' 'KEFLTTILERYSWEILADKALFLLAELHEVHLHEKEQAMIYYEQLLTEYKDSVYSAEARKRLRSLRGDQPEVQP' A
#
# COMPACT_ATOMS: atom_id res chain seq x y z
N LYS A 1 -1.05 -2.82 33.42
CA LYS A 1 -2.08 -3.30 32.47
C LYS A 1 -2.15 -2.40 31.23
N GLU A 2 -2.07 -1.07 31.39
CA GLU A 2 -2.09 -0.11 30.28
C GLU A 2 -0.99 -0.30 29.21
N PHE A 3 0.20 -0.74 29.60
CA PHE A 3 1.30 -0.97 28.64
C PHE A 3 0.99 -2.06 27.59
N LEU A 4 0.27 -3.12 27.98
CA LEU A 4 -0.06 -4.22 27.07
C LEU A 4 -1.19 -3.85 26.11
N THR A 5 -2.15 -3.03 26.54
CA THR A 5 -3.23 -2.54 25.69
C THR A 5 -2.72 -1.54 24.66
N THR A 6 -1.79 -0.66 25.03
CA THR A 6 -1.14 0.26 24.07
C THR A 6 -0.31 -0.49 23.03
N ILE A 7 0.36 -1.59 23.42
CA ILE A 7 1.06 -2.46 22.47
C ILE A 7 0.03 -3.11 21.53
N LEU A 8 -1.02 -3.74 22.05
CA LEU A 8 -2.03 -4.37 21.18
C LEU A 8 -2.69 -3.38 20.23
N GLU A 9 -3.05 -2.17 20.68
CA GLU A 9 -3.71 -1.17 19.85
C GLU A 9 -2.77 -0.56 18.80
N ARG A 10 -1.55 -0.16 19.18
CA ARG A 10 -0.60 0.44 18.23
C ARG A 10 -0.07 -0.59 17.25
N TYR A 11 0.36 -1.76 17.72
CA TYR A 11 0.89 -2.79 16.83
C TYR A 11 -0.23 -3.41 16.00
N SER A 12 -1.46 -3.56 16.51
CA SER A 12 -2.58 -3.99 15.64
C SER A 12 -2.89 -2.95 14.57
N TRP A 13 -2.74 -1.66 14.86
CA TRP A 13 -2.94 -0.61 13.86
C TRP A 13 -1.82 -0.64 12.82
N GLU A 14 -0.56 -0.81 13.22
CA GLU A 14 0.58 -0.95 12.30
C GLU A 14 0.50 -2.23 11.45
N ILE A 15 0.05 -3.36 12.04
CA ILE A 15 -0.19 -4.65 11.34
C ILE A 15 -1.40 -4.61 10.41
N LEU A 16 -2.31 -3.65 10.60
CA LEU A 16 -3.47 -3.47 9.71
C LEU A 16 -3.25 -2.35 8.71
N ALA A 17 -2.38 -1.38 9.01
CA ALA A 17 -2.13 -0.21 8.20
C ALA A 17 -1.40 -0.57 6.91
N ASP A 18 -0.46 -1.52 6.96
CA ASP A 18 0.22 -2.03 5.76
C ASP A 18 -0.77 -2.76 4.83
N LYS A 19 -1.65 -3.59 5.39
CA LYS A 19 -2.72 -4.25 4.64
C LYS A 19 -3.69 -3.24 4.05
N ALA A 20 -4.07 -2.21 4.80
CA ALA A 20 -4.97 -1.16 4.34
C ALA A 20 -4.35 -0.35 3.19
N LEU A 21 -3.08 0.04 3.31
CA LEU A 21 -2.34 0.73 2.24
C LEU A 21 -2.25 -0.12 0.97
N PHE A 22 -1.97 -1.42 1.10
CA PHE A 22 -1.93 -2.32 -0.04
C PHE A 22 -3.29 -2.44 -0.73
N LEU A 23 -4.38 -2.61 0.03
CA LEU A 23 -5.72 -2.70 -0.52
C LEU A 23 -6.19 -1.38 -1.15
N LEU A 24 -5.82 -0.23 -0.56
CA LEU A 24 -6.08 1.07 -1.17
C LEU A 24 -5.33 1.21 -2.50
N ALA A 25 -4.04 0.86 -2.53
CA ALA A 25 -3.27 0.88 -3.77
C ALA A 25 -3.90 0.00 -4.86
N GLU A 26 -4.31 -1.22 -4.51
CA GLU A 26 -5.01 -2.15 -5.41
C GLU A 26 -6.36 -1.60 -5.87
N LEU A 27 -7.13 -0.97 -4.98
CA LEU A 27 -8.41 -0.36 -5.30
C LEU A 27 -8.25 0.76 -6.34
N HIS A 28 -7.30 1.66 -6.10
CA HIS A 28 -7.01 2.76 -7.02
C HIS A 28 -6.50 2.25 -8.36
N GLU A 29 -5.68 1.19 -8.37
CA GLU A 29 -5.15 0.57 -9.59
C GLU A 29 -6.23 -0.14 -10.42
N VAL A 30 -7.00 -1.03 -9.79
CA VAL A 30 -7.87 -1.99 -10.49
C VAL A 30 -9.27 -1.44 -10.73
N HIS A 31 -9.80 -0.70 -9.75
CA HIS A 31 -11.21 -0.30 -9.77
C HIS A 31 -11.43 1.16 -10.13
N LEU A 32 -10.52 2.05 -9.73
CA LEU A 32 -10.62 3.48 -10.03
C LEU A 32 -9.79 3.90 -11.23
N HIS A 33 -8.88 3.04 -11.71
CA HIS A 33 -7.94 3.31 -12.79
C HIS A 33 -7.05 4.55 -12.55
N GLU A 34 -6.88 4.93 -11.28
CA GLU A 34 -6.08 6.06 -10.83
C GLU A 34 -4.65 5.59 -10.53
N LYS A 35 -3.88 5.35 -11.59
CA LYS A 35 -2.52 4.80 -11.50
C LYS A 35 -1.58 5.64 -10.63
N GLU A 36 -1.59 6.96 -10.78
CA GLU A 36 -0.75 7.85 -9.98
C GLU A 36 -1.04 7.70 -8.48
N GLN A 37 -2.32 7.66 -8.12
CA GLN A 37 -2.73 7.52 -6.73
C GLN A 37 -2.37 6.14 -6.16
N ALA A 38 -2.53 5.08 -6.96
CA ALA A 38 -2.07 3.74 -6.61
C ALA A 38 -0.56 3.69 -6.37
N MET A 39 0.23 4.37 -7.22
CA MET A 39 1.68 4.46 -7.06
C MET A 39 2.07 5.13 -5.74
N ILE A 40 1.40 6.22 -5.35
CA ILE A 40 1.64 6.91 -4.08
C ILE A 40 1.43 5.96 -2.89
N TYR A 41 0.33 5.20 -2.89
CA TYR A 41 0.06 4.25 -1.82
C TYR A 41 1.06 3.08 -1.77
N TYR A 42 1.46 2.55 -2.93
CA TYR A 42 2.53 1.54 -2.98
C TYR A 42 3.88 2.10 -2.51
N GLU A 43 4.23 3.34 -2.86
CA GLU A 43 5.46 3.98 -2.36
C GLU A 43 5.40 4.19 -0.85
N GLN A 44 4.28 4.66 -0.32
CA GLN A 44 4.07 4.85 1.12
C GLN A 44 4.18 3.53 1.89
N LEU A 45 3.60 2.45 1.39
CA LEU A 45 3.76 1.12 1.97
C LEU A 45 5.25 0.73 2.07
N LEU A 46 6.03 1.01 1.03
CA LEU A 46 7.45 0.63 0.96
C LEU A 46 8.36 1.50 1.81
N THR A 47 7.98 2.76 2.06
CA THR A 47 8.76 3.69 2.87
C THR A 47 8.44 3.56 4.35
N GLU A 48 7.16 3.44 4.69
CA GLU A 48 6.66 3.40 6.07
C GLU A 48 6.63 1.97 6.65
N TYR A 49 6.36 0.95 5.83
CA TYR A 49 6.16 -0.44 6.28
C TYR A 49 7.13 -1.42 5.62
N LYS A 50 8.44 -1.20 5.81
CA LYS A 50 9.51 -1.98 5.16
C LYS A 50 9.49 -3.48 5.46
N ASP A 51 8.99 -3.84 6.63
CA ASP A 51 8.89 -5.23 7.10
C ASP A 51 7.53 -5.86 6.75
N SER A 52 6.66 -5.15 6.04
CA SER A 52 5.36 -5.67 5.61
C SER A 52 5.51 -6.86 4.67
N VAL A 53 4.63 -7.85 4.84
CA VAL A 53 4.50 -8.98 3.90
C VAL A 53 4.10 -8.53 2.49
N TYR A 54 3.46 -7.36 2.37
CA TYR A 54 2.99 -6.79 1.10
C TYR A 54 4.07 -6.03 0.33
N SER A 55 5.23 -5.76 0.96
CA SER A 55 6.33 -5.00 0.37
C SER A 55 6.84 -5.57 -0.96
N ALA A 56 6.91 -6.91 -1.07
CA ALA A 56 7.41 -7.55 -2.29
C ALA A 56 6.45 -7.33 -3.48
N GLU A 57 5.15 -7.48 -3.23
CA GLU A 57 4.11 -7.31 -4.25
C GLU A 57 3.92 -5.84 -4.61
N ALA A 58 3.92 -4.93 -3.63
CA ALA A 58 3.86 -3.49 -3.87
C ALA A 58 5.00 -2.99 -4.76
N ARG A 59 6.24 -3.46 -4.57
CA ARG A 59 7.35 -3.12 -5.49
C ARG A 59 7.10 -3.63 -6.90
N LYS A 60 6.51 -4.82 -7.05
CA LYS A 60 6.22 -5.40 -8.37
C LYS A 60 5.18 -4.56 -9.09
N ARG A 61 4.08 -4.20 -8.41
CA ARG A 61 3.01 -3.38 -8.98
C ARG A 61 3.44 -1.95 -9.24
N LEU A 62 4.20 -1.33 -8.34
CA LEU A 62 4.79 -0.01 -8.56
C LEU A 62 5.67 0.03 -9.82
N ARG A 63 6.45 -1.02 -10.09
CA ARG A 63 7.22 -1.15 -11.35
C ARG A 63 6.33 -1.29 -12.57
N SER A 64 5.24 -2.06 -12.48
CA SER A 64 4.25 -2.19 -13.56
C SER A 64 3.54 -0.86 -13.86
N LEU A 65 3.20 -0.10 -12.81
CA LEU A 65 2.49 1.17 -12.91
C LEU A 65 3.35 2.31 -13.46
N ARG A 66 4.66 2.32 -13.19
CA ARG A 66 5.63 3.28 -13.76
C ARG A 66 5.75 3.24 -15.29
N GLY A 67 5.08 2.30 -15.95
CA GLY A 67 4.72 2.48 -17.34
C GLY A 67 5.74 1.94 -18.33
N ASP A 68 5.71 0.64 -18.54
CA ASP A 68 5.49 0.18 -19.92
C ASP A 68 3.97 0.10 -20.17
N GLN A 69 3.27 1.24 -20.37
CA GLN A 69 2.05 1.40 -21.18
C GLN A 69 1.38 2.77 -20.95
N PRO A 70 0.91 3.43 -22.02
CA PRO A 70 0.41 4.81 -21.99
C PRO A 70 -0.98 4.91 -21.34
N GLU A 71 -1.22 6.05 -20.72
CA GLU A 71 -2.54 6.45 -20.22
C GLU A 71 -3.56 6.49 -21.35
N VAL A 72 -4.65 5.74 -21.20
CA VAL A 72 -5.90 5.98 -21.90
C VAL A 72 -6.88 6.43 -20.83
N GLN A 73 -7.00 7.75 -20.68
CA GLN A 73 -8.11 8.35 -19.96
C GLN A 73 -9.25 8.60 -20.98
N PRO A 74 -10.51 8.26 -20.66
CA PRO A 74 -11.65 8.36 -21.58
C PRO A 74 -12.06 9.80 -21.93
#